data_AF-A0A9X5BH33-F1
#
_entry.id   AF-A0A9X5BH33-F1
#
_cell.length_a   1.000
_cell.length_b   1.000
_cell.length_c   1.000
_cell.angle_alpha   90.00
_cell.angle_beta   90.00
_cell.angle_gamma   90.00
#
_symmetry.space_group_name_H-M   'P 1'
#
loop_
_entity.id
_entity.type
_entity.pdbx_description
1 polymer ?
#
loop_
_entity_poly.entity_id
_entity_poly.type
_entity_poly.pdbx_seq_one_letter_code
_entity_poly.pdbx_strand_id
1 'polypeptide(L)'
;MVDAVVKNGVVEETASESSIKKAATKNSLDKDAFLQLLVAQMKYQDPLEPTSNTEYISQYATFSQVEQMQNMAATMELTRASSMVGKLVEVNTVDSAGNAKSIQGTVEYVTYENNQAFVSIDGALYSIDDVVAVIDETYQSAIDLAVSFTAAMDQLPRLEFVTLKDKDNIETLQKIFNGMTAYQQSFIDKKNIEKLQKYVERIAELQDAADANKPPEDDDKVEDGDDKVEEGGDAGEDGGEEAGGEGGE
;
A
#
# COMPACT_ATOMS: atom_id res chain seq x y z
N MET A 1 -44.44 37.17 -6.99
CA MET A 1 -44.13 37.89 -5.74
C MET A 1 -45.44 38.02 -4.98
N VAL A 2 -45.60 37.31 -3.86
CA VAL A 2 -46.77 37.49 -2.98
C VAL A 2 -46.25 38.26 -1.78
N ASP A 3 -46.76 39.48 -1.61
CA ASP A 3 -46.34 40.42 -0.58
C ASP A 3 -46.65 39.86 0.82
N ALA A 4 -45.64 39.86 1.68
CA ALA A 4 -45.79 39.57 3.10
C ALA A 4 -46.59 40.70 3.77
N VAL A 5 -47.63 40.34 4.53
CA VAL A 5 -48.46 41.31 5.26
C VAL A 5 -47.76 41.67 6.57
N VAL A 6 -47.22 42.89 6.66
CA VAL A 6 -46.65 43.43 7.89
C VAL A 6 -47.73 44.16 8.70
N LYS A 7 -47.96 43.75 9.95
CA LYS A 7 -48.71 44.55 10.95
C LYS A 7 -47.81 44.81 12.15
N ASN A 8 -47.68 46.08 12.54
CA ASN A 8 -46.97 46.55 13.73
C ASN A 8 -45.49 46.14 13.87
N GLY A 9 -44.76 46.05 12.76
CA GLY A 9 -43.29 45.94 12.80
C GLY A 9 -42.73 44.58 13.22
N VAL A 10 -43.57 43.55 13.33
CA VAL A 10 -43.17 42.15 13.52
C VAL A 10 -43.74 41.35 12.35
N VAL A 11 -42.89 40.53 11.72
CA VAL A 11 -43.31 39.59 10.69
C VAL A 11 -44.08 38.47 11.40
N GLU A 12 -45.40 38.37 11.20
CA GLU A 12 -46.15 37.20 11.66
C GLU A 12 -45.89 36.04 10.70
N GLU A 13 -45.04 35.10 11.11
CA GLU A 13 -44.87 33.81 10.43
C GLU A 13 -46.22 33.08 10.43
N THR A 14 -46.81 32.92 9.24
CA THR A 14 -48.03 32.13 9.08
C THR A 14 -47.71 30.65 9.29
N ALA A 15 -48.65 29.88 9.85
CA ALA A 15 -48.51 28.45 10.14
C ALA A 15 -48.04 27.60 8.93
N SER A 16 -48.23 28.12 7.71
CA SER A 16 -47.76 27.54 6.45
C SER A 16 -46.23 27.51 6.33
N GLU A 17 -45.48 28.46 6.89
CA GLU A 17 -44.01 28.52 6.81
C GLU A 17 -43.34 27.49 7.75
N SER A 18 -43.93 27.26 8.92
CA SER A 18 -43.50 26.22 9.87
C SER A 18 -43.70 24.79 9.35
N SER A 19 -44.72 24.55 8.51
CA SER A 19 -44.90 23.25 7.84
C SER A 19 -43.88 23.00 6.73
N ILE A 20 -43.41 24.05 6.03
CA ILE A 20 -42.42 23.95 4.96
C ILE A 20 -41.04 23.57 5.52
N LYS A 21 -40.63 24.16 6.65
CA LYS A 21 -39.36 23.80 7.33
C LYS A 21 -39.36 22.38 7.91
N LYS A 22 -40.52 21.85 8.31
CA LYS A 22 -40.64 20.49 8.88
C LYS A 22 -40.71 19.39 7.81
N ALA A 23 -41.09 19.74 6.57
CA ALA A 23 -41.08 18.84 5.42
C ALA A 23 -39.66 18.63 4.85
N ALA A 24 -38.80 19.65 4.93
CA ALA A 24 -37.43 19.62 4.41
C ALA A 24 -36.46 18.64 5.11
N THR A 25 -36.89 17.93 6.16
CA THR A 25 -36.04 16.98 6.92
C THR A 25 -36.32 15.51 6.58
N LYS A 26 -37.17 15.21 5.59
CA LYS A 26 -37.57 13.83 5.22
C LYS A 26 -37.47 13.60 3.71
N ASN A 27 -36.26 13.69 3.16
CA ASN A 27 -35.93 13.56 1.73
C ASN A 27 -36.44 12.29 1.01
N SER A 28 -36.89 11.24 1.72
CA SER A 28 -37.41 10.03 1.08
C SER A 28 -38.93 9.96 0.93
N LEU A 29 -39.69 10.86 1.58
CA LEU A 29 -41.16 10.84 1.61
C LEU A 29 -41.80 11.73 0.53
N ASP A 30 -41.03 12.62 -0.10
CA ASP A 30 -41.54 13.56 -1.11
C ASP A 30 -41.79 12.92 -2.48
N LYS A 31 -41.07 11.85 -2.85
CA LYS A 31 -41.30 11.13 -4.12
C LYS A 31 -42.68 10.48 -4.17
N ASP A 32 -43.08 9.78 -3.12
CA ASP A 32 -44.37 9.09 -3.08
C ASP A 32 -45.54 10.07 -2.94
N ALA A 33 -45.35 11.15 -2.16
CA ALA A 33 -46.32 12.24 -2.06
C ALA A 33 -46.47 12.99 -3.40
N PHE A 34 -45.37 13.19 -4.13
CA PHE A 34 -45.37 13.79 -5.47
C PHE A 34 -46.05 12.88 -6.50
N LEU A 35 -45.75 11.57 -6.51
CA LEU A 35 -46.41 10.60 -7.39
C LEU A 35 -47.91 10.46 -7.08
N GLN A 36 -48.33 10.55 -5.82
CA GLN A 36 -49.75 10.60 -5.46
C GLN A 36 -50.42 11.89 -5.96
N LEU A 37 -49.74 13.03 -5.84
CA LEU A 37 -50.25 14.30 -6.35
C LEU A 37 -50.34 14.30 -7.88
N LEU A 38 -49.38 13.67 -8.57
CA LEU A 38 -49.36 13.42 -10.01
C LEU A 38 -50.56 12.61 -10.48
N VAL A 39 -50.82 11.49 -9.80
CA VAL A 39 -51.95 10.60 -10.11
C VAL A 39 -53.28 11.29 -9.81
N ALA A 40 -53.36 12.05 -8.71
CA ALA A 40 -54.54 12.83 -8.36
C ALA A 40 -54.82 13.93 -9.41
N GLN A 41 -53.80 14.62 -9.90
CA GLN A 41 -53.94 15.63 -10.93
C GLN A 41 -54.33 15.03 -12.29
N MET A 42 -53.75 13.89 -12.71
CA MET A 42 -54.22 13.18 -13.93
C MET A 42 -55.69 12.76 -13.86
N LYS A 43 -56.22 12.51 -12.65
CA LYS A 43 -57.63 12.15 -12.43
C LYS A 43 -58.60 13.34 -12.50
N TYR A 44 -58.12 14.57 -12.28
CA TYR A 44 -58.93 15.78 -12.12
C TYR A 44 -58.52 16.95 -13.05
N GLN A 45 -57.65 16.71 -14.04
CA GLN A 45 -57.26 17.72 -15.02
C GLN A 45 -58.38 17.97 -16.04
N ASP A 46 -58.67 19.25 -16.28
CA ASP A 46 -59.42 19.70 -17.43
C ASP A 46 -58.54 19.49 -18.70
N PRO A 47 -58.98 18.74 -19.72
CA PRO A 47 -58.18 18.36 -20.88
C PRO A 47 -57.66 19.54 -21.73
N LEU A 48 -58.06 20.77 -21.44
CA LEU A 48 -57.69 21.97 -22.22
C LEU A 48 -56.38 22.66 -21.80
N GLU A 49 -55.75 22.34 -20.65
CA GLU A 49 -54.46 22.94 -20.22
C GLU A 49 -53.42 21.96 -19.62
N PRO A 50 -52.91 20.98 -20.39
CA PRO A 50 -51.96 19.98 -19.89
C PRO A 50 -50.48 20.44 -19.77
N THR A 51 -50.14 21.66 -20.19
CA THR A 51 -48.75 22.09 -20.41
C THR A 51 -47.99 22.40 -19.11
N SER A 52 -48.59 23.10 -18.15
CA SER A 52 -47.89 23.56 -16.94
C SER A 52 -47.48 22.41 -16.01
N ASN A 53 -48.31 21.36 -15.88
CA ASN A 53 -48.00 20.24 -15.00
C ASN A 53 -46.94 19.33 -15.61
N THR A 54 -46.99 19.09 -16.93
CA THR A 54 -45.99 18.30 -17.66
C THR A 54 -44.59 18.92 -17.55
N GLU A 55 -44.48 20.25 -17.63
CA GLU A 55 -43.21 21.00 -17.51
C GLU A 55 -42.61 20.96 -16.09
N TYR A 56 -43.44 20.91 -15.04
CA TYR A 56 -42.97 20.78 -13.67
C TYR A 56 -42.50 19.35 -13.36
N ILE A 57 -43.21 18.34 -13.89
CA ILE A 57 -42.86 16.93 -13.76
C ILE A 57 -41.56 16.62 -14.49
N SER A 58 -41.37 17.17 -15.69
CA SER A 58 -40.13 17.01 -16.43
C SER A 58 -38.94 17.61 -15.66
N GLN A 59 -39.08 18.82 -15.10
CA GLN A 59 -38.04 19.44 -14.26
C GLN A 59 -37.77 18.65 -12.97
N TYR A 60 -38.80 18.17 -12.27
CA TYR A 60 -38.61 17.35 -11.07
C TYR A 60 -37.94 16.01 -11.40
N ALA A 61 -38.33 15.36 -12.50
CA ALA A 61 -37.68 14.15 -12.97
C ALA A 61 -36.19 14.41 -13.28
N THR A 62 -35.86 15.56 -13.89
CA THR A 62 -34.46 15.99 -14.10
C THR A 62 -33.72 16.18 -12.77
N PHE A 63 -34.30 16.86 -11.79
CA PHE A 63 -33.68 17.04 -10.47
C PHE A 63 -33.47 15.70 -9.75
N SER A 64 -34.47 14.82 -9.76
CA SER A 64 -34.33 13.48 -9.16
C SER A 64 -33.29 12.63 -9.88
N GLN A 65 -33.10 12.79 -11.19
CA GLN A 65 -32.03 12.10 -11.92
C GLN A 65 -30.66 12.62 -11.49
N VAL A 66 -30.51 13.94 -11.34
CA VAL A 66 -29.26 14.55 -10.85
C VAL A 66 -28.94 14.10 -9.43
N GLU A 67 -29.91 14.06 -8.52
CA GLU A 67 -29.73 13.57 -7.16
C GLU A 67 -29.30 12.10 -7.15
N GLN A 68 -29.94 11.25 -7.97
CA GLN A 68 -29.54 9.84 -8.10
C GLN A 68 -28.11 9.70 -8.65
N MET A 69 -27.71 10.54 -9.61
CA MET A 69 -26.35 10.58 -10.12
C MET A 69 -25.34 11.02 -9.05
N GLN A 70 -25.68 12.00 -8.22
CA GLN A 70 -24.85 12.44 -7.10
C GLN A 70 -24.68 11.33 -6.05
N ASN A 71 -25.77 10.64 -5.69
CA ASN A 71 -25.73 9.50 -4.77
C ASN A 71 -24.87 8.35 -5.33
N MET A 72 -24.93 8.10 -6.63
CA MET A 72 -24.09 7.11 -7.28
C MET A 72 -22.61 7.52 -7.30
N ALA A 73 -22.30 8.78 -7.60
CA ALA A 73 -20.95 9.31 -7.55
C ALA A 73 -20.35 9.19 -6.14
N ALA A 74 -21.11 9.55 -5.11
CA ALA A 74 -20.74 9.37 -3.70
C ALA A 74 -20.45 7.90 -3.35
N THR A 75 -21.27 6.96 -3.83
CA THR A 75 -21.06 5.52 -3.59
C THR A 75 -19.80 5.01 -4.30
N MET A 76 -19.54 5.47 -5.53
CA MET A 76 -18.33 5.12 -6.28
C MET A 76 -17.07 5.68 -5.60
N GLU A 77 -17.15 6.89 -5.07
CA GLU A 77 -16.06 7.53 -4.33
C GLU A 77 -15.75 6.81 -3.03
N LEU A 78 -16.77 6.45 -2.24
CA LEU A 78 -16.60 5.62 -1.06
C LEU A 78 -16.00 4.25 -1.39
N THR A 79 -16.39 3.64 -2.52
CA THR A 79 -15.82 2.37 -2.98
C THR A 79 -14.35 2.53 -3.33
N ARG A 80 -14.00 3.60 -4.06
CA ARG A 80 -12.62 3.95 -4.39
C ARG A 80 -11.80 4.17 -3.11
N ALA A 81 -12.29 4.96 -2.17
CA ALA A 81 -11.64 5.20 -0.88
C ALA A 81 -11.42 3.89 -0.13
N SER A 82 -12.46 3.06 -0.02
CA SER A 82 -12.42 1.78 0.70
C SER A 82 -11.35 0.84 0.12
N SER A 83 -11.12 0.89 -1.21
CA SER A 83 -10.08 0.09 -1.85
C SER A 83 -8.64 0.55 -1.53
N MET A 84 -8.47 1.78 -1.04
CA MET A 84 -7.17 2.33 -0.65
C MET A 84 -6.76 1.91 0.76
N VAL A 85 -7.68 1.44 1.61
CA VAL A 85 -7.36 1.02 2.98
C VAL A 85 -6.28 -0.08 2.95
N GLY A 86 -5.21 0.12 3.71
CA GLY A 86 -4.04 -0.76 3.75
C GLY A 86 -3.10 -0.61 2.55
N LYS A 87 -3.35 0.32 1.63
CA LYS A 87 -2.46 0.64 0.50
C LYS A 87 -1.62 1.88 0.82
N LEU A 88 -0.41 1.90 0.28
CA LEU A 88 0.43 3.09 0.26
C LEU A 88 -0.15 4.05 -0.77
N VAL A 89 -0.39 5.30 -0.37
CA VAL A 89 -0.90 6.34 -1.28
C VAL A 89 -0.02 7.56 -1.23
N GLU A 90 -0.09 8.36 -2.29
CA GLU A 90 0.52 9.68 -2.36
C GLU A 90 -0.58 10.75 -2.36
N VAL A 91 -0.42 11.75 -1.48
CA VAL A 91 -1.39 12.83 -1.29
C VAL A 91 -0.69 14.17 -1.44
N ASN A 92 -1.31 15.07 -2.21
CA ASN A 92 -0.91 16.46 -2.26
C ASN A 92 -1.56 17.24 -1.12
N THR A 93 -0.77 17.97 -0.36
CA THR A 93 -1.22 18.83 0.73
C THR A 93 -0.51 20.17 0.67
N VAL A 94 -0.88 21.08 1.56
CA VAL A 94 -0.21 22.37 1.75
C VAL A 94 0.44 22.41 3.13
N ASP A 95 1.68 22.89 3.21
CA ASP A 95 2.33 23.12 4.49
C ASP A 95 1.74 24.35 5.21
N SER A 96 2.19 24.60 6.45
CA SER A 96 1.75 25.76 7.23
C SER A 96 2.11 27.12 6.62
N ALA A 97 2.99 27.15 5.61
CA ALA A 97 3.37 28.33 4.85
C ALA A 97 2.62 28.45 3.51
N GLY A 98 1.72 27.51 3.18
CA GLY A 98 0.92 27.48 1.96
C GLY A 98 1.64 26.90 0.74
N ASN A 99 2.80 26.26 0.91
CA ASN A 99 3.50 25.62 -0.20
C ASN A 99 2.93 24.23 -0.44
N ALA A 100 2.78 23.86 -1.72
CA ALA A 100 2.42 22.51 -2.11
C ALA A 100 3.48 21.50 -1.63
N LYS A 101 3.02 20.41 -1.03
CA LYS A 101 3.84 19.32 -0.52
C LYS A 101 3.17 18.01 -0.89
N SER A 102 3.96 17.02 -1.30
CA SER A 102 3.49 15.64 -1.41
C SER A 102 3.92 14.85 -0.18
N ILE A 103 3.01 14.03 0.33
CA ILE A 103 3.28 13.05 1.38
C ILE A 103 2.88 11.66 0.90
N GLN A 104 3.57 10.66 1.41
CA GLN A 104 3.22 9.26 1.18
C GLN A 104 2.98 8.58 2.52
N GLY A 105 2.00 7.69 2.56
CA GLY A 105 1.74 6.87 3.73
C GLY A 105 0.64 5.84 3.49
N THR A 106 0.57 4.86 4.38
CA THR A 106 -0.42 3.78 4.29
C THR A 106 -1.76 4.27 4.82
N VAL A 107 -2.83 4.05 4.08
CA VAL A 107 -4.18 4.43 4.52
C VAL A 107 -4.62 3.50 5.65
N GLU A 108 -4.87 4.08 6.83
CA GLU A 108 -5.26 3.34 8.03
C GLU A 108 -6.76 3.02 8.03
N TYR A 109 -7.57 4.01 7.66
CA TYR A 109 -9.02 3.90 7.52
C TYR A 109 -9.55 4.99 6.59
N VAL A 110 -10.82 4.85 6.22
CA VAL A 110 -11.58 5.85 5.48
C VAL A 110 -12.75 6.33 6.34
N THR A 111 -13.00 7.63 6.34
CA THR A 111 -14.21 8.21 6.92
C THR A 111 -15.00 8.94 5.83
N TYR A 112 -16.29 9.11 6.04
CA TYR A 112 -17.18 9.80 5.13
C TYR A 112 -17.96 10.87 5.89
N GLU A 113 -17.68 12.13 5.58
CA GLU A 113 -18.25 13.29 6.27
C GLU A 113 -18.71 14.32 5.24
N ASN A 114 -19.88 14.92 5.45
CA ASN A 114 -20.43 15.96 4.57
C ASN A 114 -20.42 15.60 3.07
N ASN A 115 -20.74 14.34 2.75
CA ASN A 115 -20.72 13.80 1.39
C ASN A 115 -19.33 13.68 0.72
N GLN A 116 -18.24 13.79 1.47
CA GLN A 116 -16.88 13.62 0.97
C GLN A 116 -16.16 12.49 1.72
N ALA A 117 -15.38 11.70 0.99
CA ALA A 117 -14.55 10.65 1.56
C ALA A 117 -13.17 11.19 1.94
N PHE A 118 -12.69 10.79 3.11
CA PHE A 118 -11.36 11.14 3.62
C PHE A 118 -10.57 9.87 3.93
N VAL A 119 -9.28 9.89 3.61
CA VAL A 119 -8.31 8.85 3.97
C VAL A 119 -7.52 9.30 5.20
N SER A 120 -7.33 8.41 6.17
CA SER A 120 -6.42 8.64 7.30
C SER A 120 -5.02 8.15 6.95
N ILE A 121 -4.03 9.02 7.07
CA ILE A 121 -2.61 8.72 6.90
C ILE A 121 -1.87 9.34 8.08
N ASP A 122 -1.12 8.53 8.83
CA ASP A 122 -0.40 8.93 10.04
C ASP A 122 -1.27 9.69 11.06
N GLY A 123 -2.55 9.28 11.20
CA GLY A 123 -3.52 9.93 12.07
C GLY A 123 -4.09 11.27 11.59
N ALA A 124 -3.74 11.73 10.38
CA ALA A 124 -4.30 12.93 9.75
C ALA A 124 -5.27 12.56 8.61
N LEU A 125 -6.36 13.32 8.48
CA LEU A 125 -7.35 13.13 7.42
C LEU A 125 -7.03 13.98 6.19
N TYR A 126 -7.06 13.34 5.03
CA TYR A 126 -6.88 13.98 3.73
C TYR A 126 -8.09 13.68 2.83
N SER A 127 -8.50 14.64 2.02
CA SER A 127 -9.56 14.39 1.04
C SER A 127 -9.10 13.33 0.06
N ILE A 128 -10.00 12.43 -0.35
CA ILE A 128 -9.72 11.50 -1.44
C ILE A 128 -9.37 12.24 -2.76
N ASP A 129 -9.87 13.46 -2.93
CA ASP A 129 -9.57 14.32 -4.09
C ASP A 129 -8.09 14.70 -4.16
N ASP A 130 -7.41 14.73 -3.01
CA ASP A 130 -6.00 15.06 -2.89
C ASP A 130 -5.09 13.85 -3.12
N VAL A 131 -5.66 12.63 -3.18
CA VAL A 131 -4.92 11.40 -3.45
C VAL A 131 -4.57 11.33 -4.94
N VAL A 132 -3.28 11.40 -5.25
CA VAL A 132 -2.76 11.42 -6.62
C VAL A 132 -2.20 10.08 -7.09
N ALA A 133 -1.82 9.18 -6.17
CA ALA A 133 -1.39 7.84 -6.52
C ALA A 133 -1.79 6.81 -5.46
N VAL A 134 -2.05 5.59 -5.92
CA VAL A 134 -2.10 4.38 -5.08
C VAL A 134 -0.94 3.51 -5.53
N ILE A 135 -0.01 3.26 -4.63
CA ILE A 135 1.26 2.62 -4.90
C ILE A 135 1.12 1.13 -4.54
N ASP A 136 1.49 0.28 -5.49
CA ASP A 136 1.52 -1.15 -5.26
C ASP A 136 2.67 -1.54 -4.32
N GLU A 137 2.39 -2.47 -3.41
CA GLU A 137 3.36 -2.91 -2.39
C GLU A 137 4.56 -3.64 -3.00
N THR A 138 4.35 -4.41 -4.08
CA THR A 138 5.44 -5.12 -4.76
C THR A 138 6.32 -4.15 -5.54
N TYR A 139 5.74 -3.10 -6.12
CA TYR A 139 6.48 -2.01 -6.74
C TYR A 139 7.30 -1.24 -5.69
N GLN A 140 6.69 -0.84 -4.58
CA GLN A 140 7.37 -0.08 -3.52
C GLN A 140 8.55 -0.87 -2.95
N SER A 141 8.33 -2.13 -2.58
CA SER A 141 9.40 -2.99 -2.04
C SER A 141 10.55 -3.20 -3.01
N ALA A 142 10.28 -3.26 -4.32
CA ALA A 142 11.32 -3.34 -5.34
C ALA A 142 12.15 -2.05 -5.42
N ILE A 143 11.50 -0.88 -5.35
CA ILE A 143 12.18 0.42 -5.30
C ILE A 143 13.04 0.55 -4.04
N ASP A 144 12.48 0.24 -2.87
CA ASP A 144 13.19 0.34 -1.58
C ASP A 144 14.44 -0.53 -1.56
N LEU A 145 14.33 -1.74 -2.11
CA LEU A 145 15.43 -2.68 -2.20
C LEU A 145 16.52 -2.18 -3.18
N ALA A 146 16.13 -1.61 -4.33
CA ALA A 146 17.07 -1.03 -5.29
C ALA A 146 17.79 0.21 -4.73
N VAL A 147 17.07 1.08 -4.01
CA VAL A 147 17.65 2.24 -3.32
C VAL A 147 18.64 1.79 -2.24
N SER A 148 18.24 0.84 -1.39
CA SER A 148 19.10 0.29 -0.33
C SER A 148 20.34 -0.38 -0.89
N PHE A 149 20.17 -1.17 -1.96
CA PHE A 149 21.28 -1.80 -2.67
C PHE A 149 22.25 -0.77 -3.24
N THR A 150 21.73 0.29 -3.88
CA THR A 150 22.55 1.37 -4.43
C THR A 150 23.30 2.13 -3.34
N ALA A 151 22.64 2.46 -2.23
CA ALA A 151 23.27 3.11 -1.09
C ALA A 151 24.40 2.25 -0.49
N ALA A 152 24.19 0.94 -0.35
CA ALA A 152 25.22 0.03 0.13
C ALA A 152 26.38 -0.14 -0.88
N MET A 153 26.12 -0.12 -2.19
CA MET A 153 27.16 -0.07 -3.22
C MET A 153 27.99 1.21 -3.16
N ASP A 154 27.37 2.35 -2.85
CA ASP A 154 28.05 3.65 -2.72
C ASP A 154 28.93 3.75 -1.46
N GLN A 155 28.70 2.89 -0.46
CA GLN A 155 29.54 2.78 0.73
C GLN A 155 30.84 1.98 0.50
N LEU A 156 30.91 1.19 -0.58
CA LEU A 156 32.11 0.42 -0.88
C LEU A 156 33.28 1.35 -1.25
N PRO A 157 34.51 1.03 -0.83
CA PRO A 157 35.68 1.79 -1.27
C PRO A 157 35.81 1.70 -2.79
N ARG A 158 36.49 2.66 -3.42
CA ARG A 158 36.77 2.54 -4.86
C ARG A 158 37.48 1.22 -5.13
N LEU A 159 37.18 0.61 -6.29
CA LEU A 159 37.67 -0.72 -6.67
C LEU A 159 39.19 -0.93 -6.45
N GLU A 160 40.01 0.09 -6.73
CA GLU A 160 41.47 0.07 -6.56
C GLU A 160 41.92 -0.03 -5.08
N PHE A 161 41.07 0.38 -4.13
CA PHE A 161 41.34 0.38 -2.69
C PHE A 161 40.59 -0.73 -1.94
N VAL A 162 39.94 -1.65 -2.65
CA VAL A 162 39.27 -2.80 -2.04
C VAL A 162 40.30 -3.72 -1.38
N THR A 163 39.95 -4.20 -0.20
CA THR A 163 40.75 -5.13 0.60
C THR A 163 39.91 -6.31 1.08
N LEU A 164 40.56 -7.33 1.66
CA LEU A 164 39.85 -8.46 2.26
C LEU A 164 38.91 -8.08 3.42
N LYS A 165 39.04 -6.88 4.01
CA LYS A 165 38.11 -6.38 5.03
C LYS A 165 36.73 -6.05 4.45
N ASP A 166 36.66 -5.77 3.16
CA ASP A 166 35.44 -5.38 2.46
C ASP A 166 34.66 -6.61 1.94
N LYS A 167 35.27 -7.80 2.04
CA LYS A 167 34.72 -9.06 1.53
C LYS A 167 33.30 -9.33 2.00
N ASP A 168 33.06 -9.26 3.31
CA ASP A 168 31.75 -9.59 3.88
C ASP A 168 30.64 -8.67 3.36
N ASN A 169 30.94 -7.38 3.18
CA ASN A 169 29.99 -6.41 2.64
C ASN A 169 29.68 -6.70 1.16
N ILE A 170 30.72 -7.00 0.36
CA ILE A 170 30.59 -7.32 -1.07
C ILE A 170 29.83 -8.65 -1.26
N GLU A 171 30.13 -9.68 -0.48
CA GLU A 171 29.40 -10.95 -0.52
C GLU A 171 27.95 -10.77 -0.07
N THR A 172 27.69 -9.93 0.94
CA THR A 172 26.34 -9.61 1.40
C THR A 172 25.54 -8.93 0.29
N LEU A 173 26.13 -7.94 -0.39
CA LEU A 173 25.52 -7.30 -1.56
C LEU A 173 25.24 -8.29 -2.69
N GLN A 174 26.17 -9.21 -2.96
CA GLN A 174 25.97 -10.25 -3.97
C GLN A 174 24.83 -11.21 -3.60
N LYS A 175 24.76 -11.64 -2.34
CA LYS A 175 23.68 -12.49 -1.82
C LYS A 175 22.34 -11.78 -1.91
N ILE A 176 22.28 -10.51 -1.53
CA ILE A 176 21.07 -9.67 -1.66
C ILE A 176 20.63 -9.62 -3.13
N PHE A 177 21.52 -9.29 -4.06
CA PHE A 177 21.22 -9.21 -5.49
C PHE A 177 20.69 -10.54 -6.05
N ASN A 178 21.35 -11.65 -5.74
CA ASN A 178 20.97 -12.98 -6.21
C ASN A 178 19.66 -13.48 -5.57
N GLY A 179 19.33 -13.00 -4.37
CA GLY A 179 18.06 -13.29 -3.70
C GLY A 179 16.86 -12.50 -4.22
N MET A 180 17.09 -11.48 -5.04
CA MET A 180 16.02 -10.68 -5.65
C MET A 180 15.32 -11.44 -6.78
N THR A 181 14.03 -11.17 -6.95
CA THR A 181 13.28 -11.59 -8.14
C THR A 181 13.72 -10.83 -9.38
N ALA A 182 13.45 -11.36 -10.57
CA ALA A 182 13.72 -10.66 -11.83
C ALA A 182 13.05 -9.28 -11.92
N TYR A 183 11.86 -9.14 -11.33
CA TYR A 183 11.17 -7.85 -11.22
C TYR A 183 11.97 -6.87 -10.36
N GLN A 184 12.36 -7.25 -9.15
CA GLN A 184 13.17 -6.41 -8.26
C GLN A 184 14.53 -6.05 -8.86
N GLN A 185 15.22 -7.01 -9.49
CA GLN A 185 16.50 -6.75 -10.16
C GLN A 185 16.38 -5.74 -11.30
N SER A 186 15.21 -5.64 -11.96
CA SER A 186 14.99 -4.70 -13.05
C SER A 186 15.03 -3.23 -12.62
N PHE A 187 14.87 -2.95 -11.32
CA PHE A 187 14.99 -1.61 -10.74
C PHE A 187 16.43 -1.22 -10.40
N ILE A 188 17.39 -2.15 -10.47
CA ILE A 188 18.80 -1.85 -10.23
C ILE A 188 19.45 -1.38 -11.53
N ASP A 189 20.12 -0.23 -11.45
CA ASP A 189 20.90 0.29 -12.57
C ASP A 189 21.94 -0.71 -13.06
N LYS A 190 21.96 -0.97 -14.38
CA LYS A 190 22.92 -1.90 -15.01
C LYS A 190 24.37 -1.61 -14.63
N LYS A 191 24.72 -0.33 -14.47
CA LYS A 191 26.05 0.11 -14.02
C LYS A 191 26.41 -0.41 -12.63
N ASN A 192 25.44 -0.48 -11.72
CA ASN A 192 25.67 -1.00 -10.36
C ASN A 192 25.78 -2.52 -10.37
N ILE A 193 25.04 -3.21 -11.25
CA ILE A 193 25.20 -4.66 -11.47
C ILE A 193 26.61 -4.97 -11.99
N GLU A 194 27.07 -4.25 -13.02
CA GLU A 194 28.43 -4.41 -13.56
C GLU A 194 29.52 -4.07 -12.53
N LYS A 195 29.32 -3.02 -11.72
CA LYS A 195 30.23 -2.69 -10.63
C LYS A 195 30.30 -3.84 -9.62
N LEU A 196 29.17 -4.37 -9.16
CA LEU A 196 29.13 -5.45 -8.19
C LEU A 196 29.94 -6.66 -8.68
N GLN A 197 29.80 -7.04 -9.95
CA GLN A 197 30.59 -8.12 -10.56
C GLN A 197 32.09 -7.87 -10.43
N LYS A 198 32.56 -6.65 -10.76
CA LYS A 198 33.98 -6.28 -10.61
C LYS A 198 34.46 -6.32 -9.16
N TYR A 199 33.62 -5.92 -8.20
CA TYR A 199 33.97 -6.01 -6.78
C TYR A 199 34.11 -7.47 -6.32
N VAL A 200 33.21 -8.35 -6.76
CA VAL A 200 33.27 -9.79 -6.46
C VAL A 200 34.54 -10.41 -7.06
N GLU A 201 34.83 -10.13 -8.33
CA GLU A 201 36.07 -10.58 -8.98
C GLU A 201 37.31 -10.09 -8.23
N ARG A 202 37.33 -8.82 -7.85
CA ARG A 202 38.45 -8.23 -7.11
C ARG A 202 38.69 -8.91 -5.76
N ILE A 203 37.63 -9.24 -5.04
CA ILE A 203 37.73 -9.96 -3.76
C ILE A 203 38.25 -11.38 -3.97
N ALA A 204 37.80 -12.08 -5.01
CA ALA A 204 38.30 -13.41 -5.34
C ALA A 204 39.81 -13.38 -5.63
N GLU A 205 40.28 -12.43 -6.45
CA GLU A 205 41.72 -12.25 -6.73
C GLU A 205 42.54 -12.00 -5.45
N LEU A 206 42.02 -11.17 -4.54
CA LEU A 206 42.70 -10.85 -3.28
C LEU A 206 42.77 -12.07 -2.35
N GLN A 207 41.77 -12.95 -2.37
CA GLN A 207 41.77 -14.18 -1.61
C GLN A 207 42.78 -15.18 -2.17
N ASP A 208 42.75 -15.43 -3.48
CA ASP A 208 43.69 -16.34 -4.13
C ASP A 208 45.14 -15.91 -3.89
N ALA A 209 45.42 -14.60 -3.93
CA ALA A 209 46.73 -14.05 -3.63
C ALA A 209 47.14 -14.19 -2.15
N ALA A 210 46.19 -14.19 -1.21
CA ALA A 210 46.45 -14.42 0.20
C ALA A 210 46.72 -15.90 0.47
N ASP A 211 45.95 -16.80 -0.14
CA ASP A 211 46.10 -18.25 0.01
C ASP A 211 47.41 -18.74 -0.62
N ALA A 212 47.81 -18.17 -1.77
CA ALA A 212 49.10 -18.49 -2.41
C ALA A 212 50.34 -18.03 -1.62
N ASN A 213 50.18 -17.03 -0.73
CA ASN A 213 51.25 -16.52 0.13
C ASN A 213 51.23 -17.13 1.54
N LYS A 214 50.34 -18.08 1.82
CA LYS A 214 50.33 -18.81 3.09
C LYS A 214 51.57 -19.74 3.09
N PRO A 215 52.48 -19.64 4.08
CA PRO A 215 53.59 -20.57 4.17
C PRO A 215 53.05 -22.01 4.24
N PRO A 216 53.75 -23.00 3.65
CA PRO A 216 53.35 -24.39 3.79
C PRO A 216 53.17 -24.69 5.28
N GLU A 217 52.05 -25.30 5.65
CA GLU A 217 51.85 -25.77 7.02
C GLU A 217 53.01 -26.72 7.34
N ASP A 218 53.81 -26.37 8.35
CA ASP A 218 54.83 -27.26 8.89
C ASP A 218 54.09 -28.49 9.43
N ASP A 219 54.06 -29.56 8.66
CA ASP A 219 53.79 -30.92 9.13
C ASP A 219 54.93 -31.28 10.09
N ASP A 220 54.85 -30.82 11.34
CA ASP A 220 55.69 -31.27 12.43
C ASP A 220 55.23 -32.68 12.84
N LYS A 221 55.53 -33.62 11.94
CA LYS A 221 55.39 -35.04 12.15
C LYS A 221 56.53 -35.45 13.08
N VAL A 222 56.29 -35.37 14.38
CA VAL A 222 57.15 -36.00 15.38
C VAL A 222 56.99 -37.51 15.21
N GLU A 223 57.84 -38.10 14.35
CA GLU A 223 58.22 -39.50 14.43
C GLU A 223 58.94 -39.70 15.76
N ASP A 224 58.27 -40.29 16.74
CA ASP A 224 58.95 -41.04 17.80
C ASP A 224 58.75 -42.52 17.49
N GLY A 225 59.85 -43.13 17.03
CA GLY A 225 59.95 -44.54 16.71
C GLY A 225 60.24 -45.39 17.95
N ASP A 226 59.63 -46.57 17.93
CA ASP A 226 60.07 -47.85 18.51
C ASP A 226 60.35 -47.94 20.02
N ASP A 227 59.55 -48.78 20.71
CA ASP A 227 60.09 -50.08 21.10
C ASP A 227 58.99 -51.15 21.30
N LYS A 228 59.32 -52.37 20.94
CA LYS A 228 58.45 -53.54 20.81
C LYS A 228 58.82 -54.54 21.91
N VAL A 229 57.89 -54.95 22.78
CA VAL A 229 58.00 -56.23 23.51
C VAL A 229 56.64 -56.89 23.63
N GLU A 230 56.58 -58.14 23.16
CA GLU A 230 55.46 -59.07 23.24
C GLU A 230 55.20 -59.56 24.67
N GLU A 231 53.95 -59.87 25.00
CA GLU A 231 53.54 -61.21 25.51
C GLU A 231 52.02 -61.28 25.75
N GLY A 232 51.38 -62.30 25.16
CA GLY A 232 50.56 -63.26 25.91
C GLY A 232 49.07 -63.02 26.14
N GLY A 233 48.25 -63.85 25.48
CA GLY A 233 46.94 -64.37 25.96
C GLY A 233 45.75 -63.45 25.71
N ASP A 234 44.51 -63.91 25.63
CA ASP A 234 43.86 -65.22 25.61
C ASP A 234 42.39 -64.94 25.23
N ALA A 235 41.66 -65.97 24.81
CA ALA A 235 40.34 -65.98 24.20
C ALA A 235 39.15 -65.49 25.08
N GLY A 236 38.00 -65.27 24.43
CA GLY A 236 36.65 -65.15 25.02
C GLY A 236 35.88 -63.96 24.43
N GLU A 237 35.08 -64.09 23.36
CA GLU A 237 33.75 -64.72 23.26
C GLU A 237 32.60 -63.88 23.87
N ASP A 238 31.49 -63.83 23.12
CA ASP A 238 30.11 -63.42 23.50
C ASP A 238 29.78 -61.91 23.40
N GLY A 239 28.70 -61.44 22.75
CA GLY A 239 27.54 -62.05 22.11
C GLY A 239 26.43 -60.98 21.92
N GLY A 240 25.55 -61.17 20.92
CA GLY A 240 24.23 -60.50 20.75
C GLY A 240 24.25 -59.10 20.14
N GLU A 241 23.81 -58.81 18.90
CA GLU A 241 22.61 -59.19 18.13
C GLU A 241 21.30 -58.47 18.54
N GLU A 242 20.59 -58.04 17.50
CA GLU A 242 19.20 -57.54 17.39
C GLU A 242 18.87 -56.07 17.75
N ALA A 243 17.91 -55.39 17.13
CA ALA A 243 17.26 -55.38 15.81
C ALA A 243 16.07 -54.39 15.92
N GLY A 244 15.64 -53.82 14.78
CA GLY A 244 14.31 -53.23 14.58
C GLY A 244 14.18 -51.75 15.01
N GLY A 245 13.71 -50.80 14.19
CA GLY A 245 12.86 -50.88 13.01
C GLY A 245 11.44 -50.41 13.36
N GLU A 246 11.03 -49.25 12.84
CA GLU A 246 9.65 -48.74 12.54
C GLU A 246 9.74 -47.20 12.44
N GLY A 247 9.28 -46.47 11.41
CA GLY A 247 8.42 -46.82 10.29
C GLY A 247 7.00 -46.26 10.46
N GLY A 248 6.78 -44.99 10.03
CA GLY A 248 5.46 -44.44 9.67
C GLY A 248 4.75 -43.62 10.75
N GLU A 249 4.49 -42.34 10.50
CA GLU A 249 3.31 -41.78 9.79
C GLU A 249 3.62 -40.36 9.30
#